data_AF-A0A833PC12-F1
#
_entry.id   AF-A0A833PC12-F1
#
_cell.length_a   1.000
_cell.length_b   1.000
_cell.length_c   1.000
_cell.angle_alpha   90.00
_cell.angle_beta   90.00
_cell.angle_gamma   90.00
#
_symmetry.space_group_name_H-M   'P 1'
#
loop_
_entity.id
_entity.type
_entity.pdbx_description
1 polymer ?
#
loop_
_entity_poly.entity_id
_entity_poly.type
_entity_poly.pdbx_seq_one_letter_code
_entity_poly.pdbx_strand_id
1 'polypeptide(L)' 'MEYIINLRINHAAELILERNMAIANMAEYVGYSSLALFNRHFKSIKRISPREYRLKYNKQFI' A
#
# COMPACT_ATOMS: atom_id res chain seq x y z
N MET A 1 14.17 -7.78 -9.72
CA MET A 1 12.91 -8.00 -8.97
C MET A 1 12.49 -6.78 -8.15
N GLU A 2 13.42 -6.09 -7.51
CA GLU A 2 13.14 -4.91 -6.67
C GLU A 2 12.40 -3.77 -7.39
N TYR A 3 12.68 -3.55 -8.68
CA TYR A 3 11.97 -2.55 -9.50
C TYR A 3 10.45 -2.79 -9.55
N ILE A 4 10.02 -4.03 -9.80
CA ILE A 4 8.59 -4.40 -9.85
C ILE A 4 7.94 -4.25 -8.48
N ILE A 5 8.66 -4.59 -7.40
CA ILE A 5 8.17 -4.40 -6.03
C ILE A 5 7.93 -2.91 -5.77
N ASN A 6 8.88 -2.05 -6.11
CA ASN A 6 8.73 -0.59 -5.94
C ASN A 6 7.55 -0.05 -6.76
N LEU A 7 7.41 -0.46 -8.02
CA LEU A 7 6.30 -0.05 -8.87
C LEU A 7 4.95 -0.42 -8.25
N ARG A 8 4.79 -1.68 -7.81
CA ARG A 8 3.55 -2.15 -7.17
C ARG A 8 3.25 -1.41 -5.87
N ILE A 9 4.26 -1.16 -5.04
CA ILE A 9 4.07 -0.46 -3.76
C ILE A 9 3.73 1.01 -3.96
N ASN A 10 4.32 1.68 -4.96
CA ASN A 10 3.95 3.04 -5.31
C ASN A 10 2.50 3.13 -5.79
N HIS A 11 2.10 2.23 -6.70
CA HIS A 11 0.71 2.17 -7.16
C HIS A 11 -0.27 1.85 -6.02
N ALA A 12 0.09 0.93 -5.13
CA ALA A 12 -0.72 0.67 -3.94
C ALA A 12 -0.87 1.92 -3.06
N ALA A 13 0.21 2.70 -2.87
CA ALA A 13 0.15 3.91 -2.05
C ALA A 13 -0.81 4.97 -2.62
N GLU A 14 -0.87 5.14 -3.94
CA GLU A 14 -1.85 6.00 -4.63
C GLU A 14 -3.28 5.52 -4.35
N LEU A 15 -3.54 4.23 -4.57
CA LEU A 15 -4.84 3.63 -4.36
C LEU A 15 -5.32 3.73 -2.89
N ILE A 16 -4.41 3.66 -1.91
CA ILE A 16 -4.73 3.81 -0.48
C ILE A 16 -5.40 5.16 -0.19
N LEU A 17 -5.01 6.20 -0.91
CA LEU A 17 -5.49 7.56 -0.72
C LEU A 17 -6.77 7.83 -1.52
N GLU A 18 -6.87 7.26 -2.72
CA GLU A 18 -8.02 7.48 -3.60
C GLU A 18 -9.24 6.61 -3.23
N ARG A 19 -9.02 5.44 -2.64
CA ARG A 19 -10.07 4.43 -2.45
C ARG A 19 -10.23 4.02 -1.01
N ASN A 20 -11.48 3.98 -0.54
CA ASN A 20 -11.82 3.44 0.78
C ASN A 20 -11.99 1.91 0.77
N MET A 21 -11.09 1.19 0.09
CA MET A 21 -11.12 -0.28 0.04
C MET A 21 -10.30 -0.91 1.17
N ALA A 22 -10.58 -2.16 1.52
CA ALA A 22 -9.77 -2.89 2.50
C ALA A 22 -8.32 -3.06 2.00
N ILE A 23 -7.34 -2.97 2.90
CA ILE A 23 -5.91 -3.13 2.57
C ILE A 23 -5.62 -4.51 1.97
N ALA A 24 -6.34 -5.55 2.42
CA ALA A 24 -6.24 -6.92 1.87
C ALA A 24 -6.57 -6.96 0.38
N ASN A 25 -7.75 -6.44 0.00
CA ASN A 25 -8.19 -6.38 -1.39
C ASN A 25 -7.23 -5.55 -2.26
N MET A 26 -6.59 -4.53 -1.68
CA MET A 26 -5.63 -3.71 -2.41
C MET A 26 -4.32 -4.46 -2.67
N ALA A 27 -3.84 -5.24 -1.69
CA ALA A 27 -2.69 -6.10 -1.86
C ALA A 27 -2.93 -7.10 -3.01
N GLU A 28 -4.12 -7.73 -3.04
CA GLU A 28 -4.53 -8.61 -4.13
C GLU A 28 -4.57 -7.87 -5.47
N TYR A 29 -5.19 -6.68 -5.51
CA TYR A 29 -5.29 -5.85 -6.71
C TYR A 29 -3.92 -5.48 -7.31
N VAL A 30 -2.92 -5.18 -6.47
CA VAL A 30 -1.55 -4.88 -6.93
C VAL A 30 -0.67 -6.13 -7.10
N GLY A 31 -1.28 -7.31 -7.12
CA GLY A 31 -0.63 -8.57 -7.49
C GLY A 31 0.14 -9.27 -6.36
N TYR A 32 -0.25 -9.06 -5.10
CA TYR A 32 0.26 -9.83 -3.97
C TYR A 32 -0.74 -10.93 -3.59
N SER A 33 -0.25 -12.18 -3.55
CA SER A 33 -1.00 -13.33 -3.02
C SER A 33 -0.95 -13.44 -1.49
N SER A 34 -0.09 -12.66 -0.84
CA SER A 34 0.08 -12.65 0.62
C SER A 34 0.07 -11.22 1.15
N LEU A 35 -0.91 -10.93 2.01
CA LEU A 35 -1.01 -9.65 2.71
C LEU A 35 0.21 -9.40 3.62
N ALA A 36 0.77 -10.44 4.23
CA ALA A 36 1.96 -10.30 5.07
C ALA A 36 3.19 -9.85 4.25
N LEU A 37 3.37 -10.42 3.06
CA LEU A 37 4.45 -10.02 2.14
C LEU A 37 4.27 -8.57 1.66
N PHE A 38 3.05 -8.21 1.28
CA PHE A 38 2.70 -6.84 0.91
C PHE A 38 3.02 -5.86 2.03
N ASN A 39 2.56 -6.12 3.26
CA ASN A 39 2.78 -5.26 4.41
C ASN A 39 4.28 -5.08 4.70
N ARG A 40 5.09 -6.15 4.58
CA ARG A 40 6.53 -6.08 4.76
C ARG A 40 7.21 -5.21 3.71
N HIS A 41 6.90 -5.41 2.42
CA HIS A 41 7.46 -4.59 1.34
C HIS A 41 7.02 -3.14 1.43
N PHE A 42 5.73 -2.90 1.70
CA PHE A 42 5.19 -1.57 1.87
C PHE A 42 5.90 -0.83 3.01
N LYS A 43 6.01 -1.46 4.18
CA LYS A 43 6.72 -0.87 5.32
C LYS A 43 8.20 -0.66 5.05
N SER A 44 8.86 -1.55 4.31
CA SER A 44 10.27 -1.37 3.94
C SER A 44 10.48 -0.13 3.07
N ILE A 45 9.61 0.08 2.08
CA ILE A 45 9.74 1.16 1.08
C ILE A 45 9.17 2.49 1.61
N LYS A 46 7.97 2.49 2.18
CA LYS A 46 7.27 3.70 2.67
C LYS A 46 7.55 4.01 4.14
N ARG A 47 8.31 3.16 4.84
CA ARG A 47 8.71 3.28 6.26
C ARG A 47 7.58 3.21 7.29
N ILE A 48 6.33 3.12 6.85
CA ILE A 48 5.13 2.94 7.67
C ILE A 48 4.22 1.88 7.05
N SER A 49 3.33 1.29 7.83
CA SER A 49 2.36 0.31 7.32
C SER A 49 1.32 0.96 6.40
N PRO A 50 0.66 0.19 5.52
CA PRO A 50 -0.42 0.69 4.68
C PRO A 50 -1.56 1.37 5.47
N ARG A 51 -1.88 0.86 6.67
CA ARG A 51 -2.91 1.44 7.54
C ARG A 51 -2.48 2.78 8.13
N GLU A 52 -1.25 2.86 8.62
CA GLU A 52 -0.67 4.13 9.11
C GLU A 52 -0.57 5.14 7.98
N TYR A 53 -0.18 4.71 6.78
CA TYR A 53 -0.13 5.55 5.59
C TYR A 53 -1.52 6.15 5.28
N ARG A 54 -2.56 5.31 5.25
CA ARG A 54 -3.95 5.80 5.08
C ARG A 54 -4.31 6.84 6.12
N LEU A 55 -4.10 6.56 7.41
CA LEU A 55 -4.49 7.47 8.49
C LEU A 55 -3.73 8.79 8.46
N LYS A 56 -2.45 8.75 8.08
CA LYS A 56 -1.56 9.93 8.02
C LYS A 56 -1.94 10.88 6.89
N TYR A 57 -2.27 10.35 5.71
CA TYR A 57 -2.43 11.15 4.50
C TYR A 57 -3.90 11.36 4.09
N ASN A 58 -4.84 10.52 4.51
CA ASN A 58 -6.26 10.71 4.20
C ASN A 58 -6.89 11.92 4.95
N LYS A 59 -6.24 12.40 6.03
CA LYS A 59 -6.66 13.64 6.71
C LYS A 59 -6.24 14.94 6.00
N GLN A 60 -5.41 14.85 4.96
CA GLN A 60 -4.94 16.03 4.19
C GLN A 60 -5.83 16.36 2.99
N PHE A 61 -6.86 15.56 2.71
CA PHE A 61 -7.82 15.76 1.61
C PHE A 61 -9.22 16.19 2.09
N ILE A 62 -9.31 16.75 3.31
CA ILE A 62 -10.51 17.39 3.84
C ILE A 62 -10.34 18.90 3.75
#